data_AF-A0A350CSW3-F1
#
_entry.id   AF-A0A350CSW3-F1
#
_cell.length_a   1.000
_cell.length_b   1.000
_cell.length_c   1.000
_cell.angle_alpha   90.00
_cell.angle_beta   90.00
_cell.angle_gamma   90.00
#
_symmetry.space_group_name_H-M   'P 1'
#
loop_
_entity.id
_entity.type
_entity.pdbx_description
1 polymer ?
#
loop_
_entity_poly.entity_id
_entity_poly.type
_entity_poly.pdbx_seq_one_letter_code
_entity_poly.pdbx_strand_id
1 'polypeptide(L)'
;MTETEFLDLAESTLDRIESCFDNLNDQDVIDVECKRSGNVLEIEFIDNGSKIIVNSQAPLQEMWVAARAGGYHYKRVGDEWRNTRDDTELYMALSDLATQQGGAPVKLG
;
A
#
# COMPACT_ATOMS: atom_id res chain seq x y z
N MET A 1 -1.55 21.35 1.03
CA MET A 1 -2.18 20.43 1.98
C MET A 1 -1.70 20.81 3.38
N THR A 2 -2.62 21.09 4.29
CA THR A 2 -2.34 21.25 5.71
C THR A 2 -1.97 19.90 6.32
N GLU A 3 -1.45 19.89 7.55
CA GLU A 3 -1.12 18.63 8.23
C GLU A 3 -2.38 17.78 8.48
N THR A 4 -3.49 18.37 8.92
CA THR A 4 -4.75 17.65 9.11
C THR A 4 -5.28 17.06 7.80
N GLU A 5 -5.27 17.83 6.71
CA GLU A 5 -5.68 17.32 5.40
C GLU A 5 -4.80 16.13 4.94
N PHE A 6 -3.50 16.14 5.28
CA PHE A 6 -2.62 15.01 4.99
C PHE A 6 -2.98 13.79 5.83
N LEU A 7 -3.24 13.96 7.13
CA LEU A 7 -3.56 12.86 8.02
C LEU A 7 -4.85 12.17 7.58
N ASP A 8 -5.89 12.93 7.25
CA ASP A 8 -7.17 12.41 6.75
C ASP A 8 -6.98 11.67 5.41
N LEU A 9 -6.18 12.24 4.50
CA LEU A 9 -5.88 11.61 3.21
C LEU A 9 -5.05 10.33 3.37
N ALA A 10 -4.09 10.32 4.29
CA ALA A 10 -3.24 9.16 4.56
C ALA A 10 -4.05 8.02 5.20
N GLU A 11 -4.93 8.34 6.15
CA GLU A 11 -5.85 7.38 6.78
C GLU A 11 -6.76 6.73 5.73
N SER A 12 -7.46 7.55 4.93
CA SER A 12 -8.32 7.04 3.85
C SER A 12 -7.56 6.25 2.77
N THR A 13 -6.29 6.60 2.51
CA THR A 13 -5.44 5.83 1.60
C THR A 13 -5.14 4.44 2.15
N LEU A 14 -4.78 4.34 3.44
CA LEU A 14 -4.52 3.06 4.10
C LEU A 14 -5.80 2.21 4.18
N ASP A 15 -6.95 2.81 4.51
CA ASP A 15 -8.24 2.10 4.58
C ASP A 15 -8.64 1.51 3.23
N ARG A 16 -8.39 2.25 2.14
CA ARG A 16 -8.63 1.77 0.78
C ARG A 16 -7.71 0.61 0.42
N ILE A 17 -6.43 0.68 0.78
CA ILE A 17 -5.48 -0.40 0.50
C ILE A 17 -5.89 -1.66 1.27
N GLU A 18 -6.18 -1.55 2.56
CA GLU A 18 -6.67 -2.63 3.42
C GLU A 18 -7.91 -3.29 2.82
N SER A 19 -8.93 -2.48 2.49
CA SER A 19 -10.16 -2.96 1.85
C SER A 19 -9.90 -3.66 0.51
N CYS A 20 -8.94 -3.20 -0.29
CA CYS A 20 -8.58 -3.86 -1.55
C CYS A 20 -7.99 -5.26 -1.31
N PHE A 21 -7.08 -5.40 -0.35
CA PHE A 21 -6.47 -6.70 -0.03
C PHE A 21 -7.48 -7.66 0.60
N ASP A 22 -8.33 -7.19 1.51
CA ASP A 22 -9.39 -7.99 2.11
C ASP A 22 -10.36 -8.53 1.05
N ASN A 23 -10.79 -7.67 0.10
CA ASN A 23 -11.65 -8.10 -1.00
C ASN A 23 -11.00 -9.13 -1.92
N LEU A 24 -9.68 -9.03 -2.15
CA LEU A 24 -8.94 -10.00 -2.96
C LEU A 24 -8.80 -11.35 -2.23
N ASN A 25 -8.63 -11.31 -0.91
CA ASN A 25 -8.63 -12.48 -0.06
C ASN A 25 -10.01 -13.18 -0.05
N ASP A 26 -11.09 -12.41 0.13
CA ASP A 26 -12.47 -12.91 0.10
C ASP A 26 -12.86 -13.53 -1.26
N GLN A 27 -12.17 -13.15 -2.33
CA GLN A 27 -12.36 -13.67 -3.68
C GLN A 27 -11.41 -14.83 -4.03
N ASP A 28 -10.64 -15.33 -3.05
CA ASP A 28 -9.62 -16.38 -3.24
C ASP A 28 -8.56 -16.04 -4.31
N VAL A 29 -8.27 -14.75 -4.53
CA VAL A 29 -7.27 -14.32 -5.52
C VAL A 29 -5.86 -14.43 -4.95
N ILE A 30 -5.69 -14.03 -3.69
CA ILE A 30 -4.45 -14.13 -2.91
C ILE A 30 -4.81 -14.44 -1.46
N ASP A 31 -4.04 -15.28 -0.79
CA ASP A 31 -4.22 -15.56 0.65
C ASP A 31 -3.37 -14.59 1.47
N VAL A 32 -4.03 -13.60 2.08
CA VAL A 32 -3.37 -12.53 2.86
C VAL A 32 -4.08 -12.23 4.17
N GLU A 33 -3.30 -11.80 5.16
CA GLU A 33 -3.81 -11.22 6.41
C GLU A 33 -3.37 -9.76 6.53
N CYS A 34 -4.34 -8.86 6.64
CA CYS A 34 -4.12 -7.43 6.91
C CYS A 34 -4.11 -7.15 8.41
N LYS A 35 -3.13 -6.36 8.87
CA LYS A 35 -3.04 -5.87 10.26
C LYS A 35 -2.79 -4.38 10.29
N ARG A 36 -3.78 -3.63 10.80
CA ARG A 36 -3.69 -2.17 10.99
C ARG A 36 -3.20 -1.82 12.40
N SER A 37 -2.17 -0.99 12.49
CA SER A 37 -1.68 -0.40 13.75
C SER A 37 -1.38 1.08 13.55
N GLY A 38 -2.34 1.93 13.93
CA GLY A 38 -2.24 3.37 13.70
C GLY A 38 -2.04 3.71 12.23
N ASN A 39 -0.91 4.35 11.92
CA ASN A 39 -0.54 4.77 10.57
C ASN A 39 0.25 3.71 9.77
N VAL A 40 0.29 2.46 10.25
CA VAL A 40 0.96 1.33 9.61
C VAL A 40 -0.07 0.26 9.25
N LEU A 41 -0.05 -0.19 8.00
CA LEU A 41 -0.77 -1.34 7.49
C LEU A 41 0.26 -2.41 7.10
N GLU A 42 0.17 -3.58 7.70
CA GLU A 42 0.95 -4.76 7.34
C GLU A 42 0.05 -5.73 6.56
N ILE A 43 0.50 -6.17 5.38
CA ILE A 43 -0.16 -7.18 4.54
C ILE A 43 0.77 -8.39 4.48
N GLU A 44 0.39 -9.48 5.15
CA GLU A 44 1.15 -10.72 5.21
C GLU A 44 0.60 -11.74 4.21
N PHE A 45 1.46 -12.25 3.32
CA PHE A 45 1.12 -13.31 2.36
C PHE A 45 1.30 -14.67 3.03
N ILE A 46 0.19 -15.36 3.31
CA ILE A 46 0.16 -16.54 4.20
C ILE A 46 0.99 -17.69 3.65
N ASP A 47 0.94 -17.93 2.34
CA ASP A 47 1.66 -19.03 1.67
C ASP A 47 3.18 -19.01 1.87
N ASN A 48 3.78 -17.84 2.10
CA ASN A 48 5.23 -17.69 2.15
C ASN A 48 5.76 -16.76 3.25
N GLY A 49 4.87 -16.22 4.11
CA GLY A 49 5.18 -15.32 5.22
C GLY A 49 5.81 -13.99 4.83
N SER A 50 5.80 -13.64 3.53
CA SER A 50 6.31 -12.34 3.06
C SER A 50 5.35 -11.23 3.43
N LYS A 51 5.86 -10.01 3.51
CA LYS A 51 5.05 -8.86 3.92
C LYS A 51 5.22 -7.70 2.95
N ILE A 52 4.14 -6.96 2.75
CA ILE A 52 4.19 -5.58 2.28
C ILE A 52 3.73 -4.71 3.45
N ILE A 53 4.51 -3.70 3.79
CA ILE A 53 4.18 -2.74 4.85
C ILE A 53 3.96 -1.39 4.19
N VAL A 54 2.80 -0.79 4.44
CA VAL A 54 2.44 0.56 3.99
C VAL A 54 2.30 1.45 5.21
N ASN A 55 2.94 2.62 5.23
CA ASN A 55 2.77 3.57 6.33
C ASN A 55 2.81 5.03 5.89
N SER A 56 2.19 5.92 6.67
CA SER A 56 2.28 7.36 6.41
C SER A 56 3.42 8.03 7.18
N GLN A 57 3.99 9.09 6.61
CA GLN A 57 5.07 9.91 7.18
C GLN A 57 4.66 11.38 7.21
N ALA A 58 3.97 11.79 8.29
CA ALA A 58 3.42 13.15 8.43
C ALA A 58 4.43 14.29 8.25
N PRO A 59 5.66 14.23 8.80
CA PRO A 59 6.64 15.31 8.60
C PRO A 59 7.05 15.53 7.14
N LEU A 60 6.95 14.47 6.31
CA LEU A 60 7.31 14.51 4.89
C LEU A 60 6.08 14.61 3.96
N GLN A 61 4.88 14.45 4.51
CA GLN A 61 3.63 14.27 3.77
C GLN A 61 3.73 13.17 2.69
N GLU A 62 4.28 12.02 3.09
CA GLU A 62 4.53 10.89 2.20
C GLU A 62 3.81 9.61 2.66
N MET A 63 3.50 8.74 1.69
CA MET A 63 3.18 7.33 1.94
C MET A 63 4.40 6.49 1.59
N TRP A 64 4.79 5.57 2.47
CA TRP A 64 5.94 4.68 2.28
C TRP A 64 5.48 3.25 2.13
N VAL A 65 6.18 2.50 1.29
CA VAL A 65 5.96 1.07 1.06
C VAL A 65 7.29 0.34 1.26
N ALA A 66 7.29 -0.70 2.08
CA ALA A 66 8.37 -1.67 2.19
C ALA A 66 7.87 -3.04 1.72
N ALA A 67 8.59 -3.65 0.78
CA ALA A 67 8.30 -4.95 0.20
C ALA A 67 9.61 -5.74 0.02
N ARG A 68 9.53 -7.03 -0.34
CA ARG A 68 10.72 -7.84 -0.67
C ARG A 68 11.59 -7.20 -1.75
N ALA A 69 10.98 -6.52 -2.71
CA ALA A 69 11.68 -5.87 -3.81
C ALA A 69 12.40 -4.56 -3.42
N GLY A 70 12.05 -3.95 -2.29
CA GLY A 70 12.67 -2.72 -1.81
C GLY A 70 11.74 -1.79 -1.04
N GLY A 71 12.21 -0.56 -0.85
CA GLY A 71 11.48 0.53 -0.22
C GLY A 71 11.17 1.67 -1.20
N TYR A 72 9.95 2.20 -1.14
CA TYR A 72 9.41 3.18 -2.07
C TYR A 72 8.69 4.29 -1.31
N HIS A 73 8.88 5.54 -1.72
CA HIS A 73 8.27 6.70 -1.08
C HIS A 73 7.43 7.45 -2.10
N TYR A 74 6.21 7.83 -1.71
CA TYR A 74 5.21 8.43 -2.58
C TYR A 74 4.77 9.79 -2.03
N LYS A 75 4.71 10.79 -2.90
CA LYS A 75 4.16 12.12 -2.62
C LYS A 75 2.86 12.34 -3.38
N ARG A 76 2.00 13.18 -2.83
CA ARG A 76 0.76 13.59 -3.51
C ARG A 76 1.08 14.51 -4.68
N VAL A 77 0.69 14.12 -5.90
CA VAL A 77 0.76 14.93 -7.12
C VAL A 77 -0.63 14.92 -7.75
N GLY A 78 -1.32 16.07 -7.67
CA GLY A 78 -2.73 16.14 -8.04
C GLY A 78 -3.57 15.16 -7.22
N ASP A 79 -4.21 14.22 -7.91
CA ASP A 79 -5.06 13.21 -7.30
C ASP A 79 -4.41 11.83 -7.09
N GLU A 80 -3.09 11.74 -7.22
CA GLU A 80 -2.36 10.47 -7.16
C GLU A 80 -1.18 10.50 -6.20
N TRP A 81 -0.80 9.32 -5.71
CA TRP A 81 0.43 9.11 -4.96
C TRP A 81 1.53 8.67 -5.94
N ARG A 82 2.51 9.54 -6.18
CA ARG A 82 3.58 9.35 -7.16
C ARG A 82 4.91 9.07 -6.49
N ASN A 83 5.61 8.04 -6.96
CA ASN A 83 6.91 7.63 -6.46
C ASN A 83 7.93 8.75 -6.69
N THR A 84 8.66 9.10 -5.63
CA THR A 84 9.62 10.21 -5.63
C THR A 84 10.87 10.00 -6.49
N ARG A 85 11.08 8.79 -7.03
CA ARG A 85 12.25 8.44 -7.86
C ARG A 85 11.90 8.19 -9.33
N ASP A 86 10.80 7.51 -9.59
CA ASP A 86 10.45 7.00 -10.93
C ASP A 86 9.04 7.38 -11.41
N ASP A 87 8.30 8.16 -10.62
CA ASP A 87 6.95 8.66 -10.94
C ASP A 87 5.85 7.57 -11.10
N THR A 88 6.16 6.32 -10.75
CA THR A 88 5.16 5.25 -10.68
C THR A 88 4.06 5.58 -9.66
N GLU A 89 2.82 5.17 -9.97
CA GLU A 89 1.67 5.40 -9.10
C GLU A 89 1.56 4.28 -8.04
N LEU A 90 1.16 4.63 -6.82
CA LEU A 90 1.12 3.75 -5.64
C LEU A 90 0.30 2.47 -5.85
N TYR A 91 -0.94 2.56 -6.32
CA TYR A 91 -1.80 1.39 -6.51
C TYR A 91 -1.30 0.50 -7.66
N MET A 92 -0.75 1.10 -8.72
CA MET A 92 -0.06 0.32 -9.76
C MET A 92 1.15 -0.44 -9.18
N ALA A 93 2.01 0.23 -8.42
CA ALA A 93 3.16 -0.40 -7.79
C ALA A 93 2.77 -1.49 -6.79
N LEU A 94 1.75 -1.26 -5.96
CA LEU A 94 1.22 -2.27 -5.04
C LEU A 94 0.66 -3.49 -5.79
N SER A 95 0.02 -3.29 -6.94
CA SER A 95 -0.48 -4.39 -7.78
C SER A 95 0.68 -5.27 -8.26
N ASP A 96 1.76 -4.66 -8.73
CA ASP A 96 2.94 -5.38 -9.22
C ASP A 96 3.68 -6.09 -8.07
N LEU A 97 3.88 -5.42 -6.94
CA LEU A 97 4.54 -5.98 -5.76
C LEU A 97 3.75 -7.16 -5.18
N ALA A 98 2.43 -7.01 -5.07
CA ALA A 98 1.55 -8.07 -4.58
C ALA A 98 1.47 -9.24 -5.56
N THR A 99 1.46 -8.99 -6.87
CA THR A 99 1.55 -10.05 -7.88
C THR A 99 2.84 -10.87 -7.73
N GLN A 100 3.97 -10.18 -7.53
CA GLN A 100 5.26 -10.83 -7.35
C GLN A 100 5.35 -11.64 -6.05
N GLN A 101 4.79 -11.13 -4.94
CA GLN A 101 4.86 -11.79 -3.63
C GLN A 101 3.79 -12.85 -3.40
N GLY A 102 2.58 -12.65 -3.94
CA GLY A 102 1.44 -13.55 -3.80
C GLY A 102 1.34 -14.62 -4.90
N GLY A 103 2.08 -14.49 -6.00
CA GLY A 103 2.12 -15.50 -7.05
C GLY A 103 0.86 -15.59 -7.92
N ALA A 104 -0.09 -14.67 -7.74
CA ALA A 104 -1.31 -14.56 -8.53
C ALA A 104 -1.46 -13.12 -9.07
N PRO A 105 -2.11 -12.90 -10.22
CA PRO A 105 -2.35 -11.56 -10.76
C PRO A 105 -3.20 -10.72 -9.81
N VAL A 106 -2.64 -9.62 -9.31
CA VAL A 106 -3.31 -8.66 -8.44
C VAL A 106 -3.52 -7.35 -9.19
N LYS A 107 -4.69 -6.74 -8.99
CA LYS A 107 -4.99 -5.39 -9.47
C LYS A 107 -5.73 -4.61 -8.40
N LEU A 108 -5.07 -3.60 -7.84
CA LEU A 108 -5.71 -2.58 -7.02
C LEU A 108 -6.34 -1.52 -7.96
N GLY A 109 -7.60 -1.17 -7.68
CA GLY A 109 -8.41 -0.24 -8.46
C GLY A 109 -8.26 1.20 -8.01
#